data_AF-A0A352UPQ5-F1
#
_entry.id   AF-A0A352UPQ5-F1
#
_cell.length_a   1.000
_cell.length_b   1.000
_cell.length_c   1.000
_cell.angle_alpha   90.00
_cell.angle_beta   90.00
_cell.angle_gamma   90.00
#
_symmetry.space_group_name_H-M   'P 1'
#
loop_
_entity.id
_entity.type
_entity.pdbx_description
1 polymer ?
#
loop_
_entity_poly.entity_id
_entity_poly.type
_entity_poly.pdbx_seq_one_letter_code
_entity_poly.pdbx_strand_id
1 'polypeptide(L)' 'WAGGSLRRGRMRGYAVGIYTRDQLRAMTANQVNAIIIRDLYEDAYSRQRETPVAYTGKNLAEGIETMLCVCPACGR' A
#
# COMPACT_ATOMS: atom_id res chain seq x y z
N TRP A 1 19.07 -0.82 -7.58
CA TRP A 1 18.21 -0.73 -6.38
C TRP A 1 16.80 -1.29 -6.59
N ALA A 2 16.33 -1.48 -7.83
CA ALA A 2 15.12 -2.27 -8.15
C ALA A 2 15.45 -3.36 -9.19
N GLY A 3 16.32 -4.31 -8.82
CA GLY A 3 16.79 -5.38 -9.72
C GLY A 3 16.10 -6.74 -9.51
N GLY A 4 15.16 -6.83 -8.57
CA GLY A 4 14.39 -8.04 -8.31
C GLY A 4 13.23 -8.22 -9.30
N SER A 5 12.76 -9.45 -9.47
CA SER A 5 11.60 -9.72 -10.34
C SER A 5 10.34 -9.06 -9.80
N LEU A 6 9.55 -8.44 -10.68
CA LEU A 6 8.21 -7.92 -10.36
C LEU A 6 7.36 -8.98 -9.65
N ARG A 7 6.77 -8.60 -8.52
CA ARG A 7 5.88 -9.49 -7.75
C ARG A 7 4.70 -9.91 -8.62
N ARG A 8 4.51 -11.23 -8.74
CA ARG A 8 3.39 -11.83 -9.47
C ARG A 8 2.25 -12.19 -8.51
N GLY A 9 1.03 -12.17 -9.02
CA GLY A 9 -0.18 -12.47 -8.25
C GLY A 9 -1.08 -11.25 -8.09
N ARG A 10 -2.27 -11.46 -7.51
CA ARG A 10 -3.25 -10.39 -7.33
C ARG A 10 -2.79 -9.45 -6.23
N MET A 11 -2.61 -8.18 -6.59
CA MET A 11 -2.31 -7.09 -5.68
C MET A 11 -3.25 -5.92 -5.96
N ARG A 12 -3.58 -5.15 -4.92
CA ARG A 12 -4.39 -3.94 -5.03
C ARG A 12 -3.82 -2.89 -4.07
N GLY A 13 -3.72 -1.67 -4.56
CA GLY A 13 -3.48 -0.48 -3.75
C GLY A 13 -4.47 0.60 -4.16
N TYR A 14 -4.73 1.54 -3.27
CA TYR A 14 -5.59 2.69 -3.53
C TYR A 14 -5.06 3.86 -2.70
N ALA A 15 -5.29 5.08 -3.19
CA ALA A 15 -4.99 6.27 -2.41
C ALA A 15 -5.96 6.35 -1.23
N VAL A 16 -5.42 6.45 -0.02
CA VAL A 16 -6.15 6.74 1.22
C VAL A 16 -5.70 8.09 1.75
N GLY A 17 -6.63 8.86 2.31
CA GLY A 17 -6.30 10.16 2.91
C GLY A 17 -5.72 11.15 1.90
N ILE A 18 -6.53 11.59 0.93
CA ILE A 18 -6.13 12.69 0.04
C ILE A 18 -6.33 14.02 0.80
N TYR A 19 -5.23 14.65 1.20
CA TYR A 19 -5.24 15.88 1.98
C TYR A 19 -4.85 17.09 1.13
N THR A 20 -5.60 18.19 1.26
CA THR A 20 -5.27 19.46 0.64
C THR A 20 -4.16 20.18 1.42
N ARG A 21 -3.52 21.15 0.77
CA ARG A 21 -2.51 22.01 1.40
C ARG A 21 -3.05 22.69 2.66
N ASP A 22 -4.27 23.22 2.60
CA ASP A 22 -4.85 23.99 3.70
C ASP A 22 -5.21 23.09 4.89
N GLN A 23 -5.67 21.86 4.63
CA GLN A 23 -5.87 20.85 5.66
C GLN A 23 -4.57 20.53 6.40
N LEU A 24 -3.49 20.30 5.67
CA LEU A 24 -2.19 19.99 6.28
C LEU A 24 -1.60 21.17 7.04
N ARG A 25 -1.79 22.41 6.55
CA ARG A 25 -1.31 23.62 7.25
C ARG A 25 -2.00 23.85 8.59
N ALA A 26 -3.24 23.41 8.75
CA ALA A 26 -3.98 23.51 10.01
C ALA A 26 -3.59 22.43 11.04
N MET A 27 -2.79 21.44 10.64
CA MET A 27 -2.41 20.31 11.49
C MET A 27 -1.02 20.49 12.08
N THR A 28 -0.88 20.07 13.33
CA THR A 28 0.43 19.85 13.97
C THR A 28 1.04 18.55 13.46
N ALA A 29 2.36 18.40 13.60
CA ALA A 29 3.06 17.17 13.24
C ALA A 29 2.47 15.92 13.92
N ASN A 30 2.04 16.03 15.18
CA ASN A 30 1.41 14.92 15.90
C ASN A 30 0.06 14.52 15.31
N GLN A 31 -0.74 15.49 14.87
CA GLN A 31 -2.02 15.23 14.20
C GLN A 31 -1.83 14.59 12.83
N VAL A 32 -0.84 15.06 12.06
CA VAL A 32 -0.46 14.42 10.78
C VAL A 32 -0.05 12.97 11.01
N ASN A 33 0.80 12.71 12.02
CA ASN A 33 1.22 11.36 12.34
C ASN A 33 0.04 10.45 12.75
N ALA A 34 -0.87 10.96 13.59
CA ALA A 34 -2.05 10.21 14.01
C ALA A 34 -2.97 9.86 12.83
N ILE A 35 -3.13 10.77 11.87
CA ILE A 35 -3.90 10.53 10.65
C ILE A 35 -3.20 9.49 9.76
N ILE A 36 -1.88 9.57 9.57
CA ILE A 36 -1.13 8.57 8.81
C ILE A 36 -1.30 7.18 9.44
N ILE A 37 -1.19 7.06 10.77
CA ILE A 37 -1.39 5.80 11.48
C ILE A 37 -2.79 5.26 11.24
N ARG A 38 -3.81 6.11 11.35
CA ARG A 38 -5.21 5.73 11.10
C ARG A 38 -5.42 5.24 9.66
N ASP A 39 -4.88 5.95 8.68
CA ASP A 39 -5.11 5.66 7.27
C ASP A 39 -4.35 4.43 6.77
N LEU A 40 -3.17 4.18 7.34
CA LEU A 40 -2.37 2.99 7.03
C LEU A 40 -2.81 1.75 7.82
N TYR A 41 -3.65 1.92 8.85
CA TYR A 41 -4.12 0.79 9.65
C TYR A 41 -5.03 -0.11 8.83
N GLU A 42 -4.64 -1.39 8.71
CA GLU A 42 -5.44 -2.43 8.09
C GLU A 42 -5.35 -3.72 8.92
N ASP A 43 -6.50 -4.26 9.31
CA ASP A 43 -6.57 -5.62 9.86
C ASP A 43 -6.51 -6.62 8.70
N ALA A 44 -5.29 -7.07 8.41
CA ALA A 44 -5.01 -8.02 7.34
C ALA A 44 -5.79 -9.34 7.49
N TYR A 45 -6.04 -9.82 8.72
CA TYR A 45 -6.79 -11.06 8.94
C TYR A 45 -8.28 -10.88 8.64
N SER A 46 -8.88 -9.77 9.10
CA SER A 46 -10.26 -9.43 8.76
C SER A 46 -10.44 -9.27 7.26
N ARG A 47 -9.53 -8.54 6.61
CA ARG A 47 -9.57 -8.34 5.15
C ARG A 47 -9.42 -9.63 4.35
N GLN A 48 -8.53 -10.51 4.80
CA GLN A 48 -8.30 -11.80 4.14
C GLN A 48 -9.53 -12.71 4.21
N ARG A 49 -10.34 -12.62 5.27
CA ARG A 49 -11.61 -13.37 5.38
C ARG A 49 -12.65 -12.92 4.35
N GLU A 50 -12.68 -11.63 4.00
CA GLU A 50 -13.61 -11.10 2.98
C GLU A 50 -13.22 -11.49 1.56
N THR A 51 -11.91 -11.49 1.26
CA THR A 51 -11.38 -11.73 -0.08
C THR A 51 -10.11 -12.58 -0.02
N PRO A 52 -10.24 -13.91 0.18
CA PRO A 52 -9.09 -14.78 0.28
C PRO A 52 -8.34 -14.83 -1.06
N VAL A 53 -7.05 -14.54 -1.02
CA VAL A 53 -6.15 -14.66 -2.16
C VAL A 53 -5.12 -15.75 -1.84
N ALA A 54 -5.12 -16.81 -2.63
CA ALA A 54 -4.13 -17.86 -2.51
C ALA A 54 -2.75 -17.33 -2.93
N TYR A 55 -1.76 -17.47 -2.06
CA TYR A 55 -0.37 -17.17 -2.40
C TYR A 55 0.32 -18.40 -2.97
N THR A 56 0.79 -18.33 -4.22
CA THR A 56 1.40 -19.46 -4.94
C THR A 56 2.92 -19.33 -5.09
N GLY A 57 3.52 -18.28 -4.53
CA GLY A 57 4.97 -18.02 -4.61
C GLY A 57 5.77 -18.74 -3.53
N LYS A 58 7.06 -18.99 -3.80
CA LYS A 58 7.99 -19.57 -2.81
C LYS A 58 8.53 -18.56 -1.80
N ASN A 59 8.65 -17.29 -2.22
CA ASN A 59 9.29 -16.24 -1.42
C ASN A 59 8.22 -15.29 -0.88
N LEU A 60 7.89 -15.36 0.41
CA LEU A 60 6.84 -14.53 1.01
C LEU A 60 7.23 -13.04 0.92
N ALA A 61 6.28 -12.19 0.54
CA ALA A 61 6.40 -10.73 0.47
C ALA A 61 7.48 -10.13 -0.46
N GLU A 62 8.32 -10.93 -1.12
CA GLU A 62 9.35 -10.41 -2.03
C GLU A 62 8.75 -9.57 -3.17
N GLY A 63 9.33 -8.39 -3.40
CA GLY A 63 9.00 -7.48 -4.49
C GLY A 63 7.73 -6.65 -4.27
N ILE A 64 7.11 -6.68 -3.08
CA ILE A 64 5.91 -5.88 -2.80
C ILE A 64 6.19 -4.36 -2.84
N GLU A 65 7.39 -3.96 -2.45
CA GLU A 65 7.87 -2.58 -2.45
C GLU A 65 7.99 -2.01 -3.87
N THR A 66 8.23 -2.86 -4.88
CA THR A 66 8.30 -2.41 -6.27
C THR A 66 6.94 -2.01 -6.85
N MET A 67 5.83 -2.39 -6.21
CA MET A 67 4.47 -2.06 -6.68
C MET A 67 4.24 -0.55 -6.83
N LEU A 68 4.83 0.27 -5.95
CA LEU A 68 4.68 1.73 -5.98
C LEU A 68 5.44 2.39 -7.14
N CYS A 69 6.36 1.67 -7.77
CA CYS A 69 7.21 2.18 -8.84
C CYS A 69 6.73 1.73 -10.23
N VAL A 70 5.67 0.91 -10.31
CA VAL A 70 5.17 0.36 -11.59
C VAL A 70 4.05 1.22 -12.13
N CYS A 71 4.18 1.65 -13.38
CA CYS A 71 3.10 2.35 -14.06
C CYS A 71 1.89 1.41 -14.25
N PRO A 72 0.69 1.76 -13.75
CA PRO A 72 -0.49 0.91 -13.90
C PRO A 72 -0.98 0.78 -15.34
N ALA A 73 -0.55 1.67 -16.25
CA ALA A 73 -0.93 1.63 -17.66
C ALA A 73 -0.08 0.65 -18.48
N CYS A 74 1.23 0.54 -18.20
CA CYS A 74 2.14 -0.29 -19.02
C CYS A 74 2.82 -1.42 -18.25
N GLY A 75 2.66 -1.50 -16.92
CA GLY A 75 3.21 -2.57 -16.09
C GLY A 75 4.74 -2.56 -15.99
N ARG A 76 5.38 -1.44 -16.31
CA ARG A 76 6.83 -1.21 -16.21
C ARG A 76 7.12 -0.04 -15.29
#